data_AF-A0A945TS18-F1
#
_entry.id   AF-A0A945TS18-F1
#
_cell.length_a   1.000
_cell.length_b   1.000
_cell.length_c   1.000
_cell.angle_alpha   90.00
_cell.angle_beta   90.00
_cell.angle_gamma   90.00
#
_symmetry.space_group_name_H-M   'P 1'
#
loop_
_entity.id
_entity.type
_entity.pdbx_description
1 polymer ?
#
loop_
_entity_poly.entity_id
_entity_poly.type
_entity_poly.pdbx_seq_one_letter_code
_entity_poly.pdbx_strand_id
1 'polypeptide(L)'
;MDIRPSNHGFCSRLCVDAAGFTLIELMVTITIIGIVAVFGIPAFSDFILNNRIRGQAGDFVVQLTHARSEAIRTATRVTVCPGTAAGCSGSNWENGWVVFVDTDTDAVIDSGETILGVGSALDGSNTLRSTTFSSDIS
;
A
#
# COMPACT_ATOMS: atom_id res chain seq x y z
N MET A 1 -79.72 -6.86 -25.46
CA MET A 1 -79.15 -5.65 -24.84
C MET A 1 -78.52 -6.07 -23.53
N ASP A 2 -77.31 -6.60 -23.40
CA ASP A 2 -76.00 -6.22 -23.97
C ASP A 2 -75.69 -4.73 -23.76
N ILE A 3 -74.93 -4.37 -22.72
CA ILE A 3 -73.46 -4.23 -22.70
C ILE A 3 -73.03 -3.65 -21.32
N ARG A 4 -71.82 -4.06 -20.93
CA ARG A 4 -71.08 -3.99 -19.66
C ARG A 4 -70.86 -2.61 -19.00
N PRO A 5 -70.47 -2.58 -17.71
CA PRO A 5 -69.85 -1.41 -17.09
C PRO A 5 -68.46 -1.13 -17.71
N SER A 6 -68.21 0.13 -18.12
CA SER A 6 -66.91 0.53 -18.66
C SER A 6 -65.96 0.99 -17.56
N ASN A 7 -64.84 0.28 -17.55
CA ASN A 7 -63.65 0.44 -16.75
C ASN A 7 -62.72 1.47 -17.44
N HIS A 8 -62.27 2.50 -16.72
CA HIS A 8 -61.02 3.22 -17.02
C HIS A 8 -60.33 3.43 -15.67
N GLY A 9 -59.42 2.57 -15.21
CA GLY A 9 -58.30 2.03 -15.96
C GLY A 9 -57.13 3.01 -15.87
N PHE A 10 -56.24 2.78 -14.90
CA PHE A 10 -54.78 2.99 -14.95
C PHE A 10 -54.27 4.11 -15.88
N CYS A 11 -53.62 5.16 -15.38
CA CYS A 11 -52.20 5.09 -15.04
C CYS A 11 -51.75 6.37 -14.33
N SER A 12 -51.67 6.35 -13.00
CA SER A 12 -50.68 7.12 -12.26
C SER A 12 -49.33 6.41 -12.42
N ARG A 13 -48.67 6.62 -13.56
CA ARG A 13 -47.34 6.09 -13.84
C ARG A 13 -46.43 7.28 -14.07
N LEU A 14 -45.44 7.41 -13.20
CA LEU A 14 -44.33 8.36 -13.26
C LEU A 14 -43.96 8.68 -14.72
N CYS A 15 -44.37 9.84 -15.24
CA CYS A 15 -43.65 10.45 -16.35
C CYS A 15 -42.30 10.85 -15.78
N VAL A 16 -41.31 9.97 -15.92
CA VAL A 16 -39.94 10.45 -16.06
C VAL A 16 -39.93 11.17 -17.39
N ASP A 17 -39.95 12.49 -17.37
CA ASP A 17 -39.56 13.29 -18.54
C ASP A 17 -38.13 12.85 -18.86
N ALA A 18 -37.99 12.03 -19.90
CA ALA A 18 -36.69 11.73 -20.47
C ALA A 18 -36.21 12.98 -21.21
N ALA A 19 -35.77 13.99 -20.46
CA ALA A 19 -35.11 15.16 -21.00
C ALA A 19 -33.80 14.69 -21.66
N GLY A 20 -33.74 14.80 -22.98
CA GLY A 20 -32.53 14.49 -23.75
C GLY A 20 -31.48 15.60 -23.60
N PHE A 21 -30.22 15.23 -23.44
CA PHE A 21 -29.10 16.16 -23.48
C PHE A 21 -28.92 16.73 -24.90
N THR A 22 -28.58 18.01 -25.01
CA THR A 22 -28.29 18.61 -26.31
C THR A 22 -26.88 18.20 -26.80
N LEU A 23 -26.65 18.19 -28.12
CA LEU A 23 -25.31 17.88 -28.67
C LEU A 23 -24.24 18.84 -28.14
N ILE A 24 -24.58 20.12 -27.97
CA ILE A 24 -23.65 21.12 -27.44
C ILE A 24 -23.31 20.88 -25.97
N GLU A 25 -24.28 20.45 -25.17
CA GLU A 25 -24.06 20.09 -23.77
C GLU A 25 -23.12 18.88 -23.63
N LEU A 26 -23.30 17.87 -24.48
CA LEU A 26 -22.38 16.74 -24.53
C LEU A 26 -20.97 17.17 -24.95
N MET A 27 -20.82 18.08 -25.93
CA MET A 27 -19.50 18.59 -26.33
C MET A 27 -18.80 19.38 -25.22
N VAL A 28 -19.54 20.23 -24.48
CA VAL A 28 -18.97 21.00 -23.37
C VAL A 28 -18.58 20.07 -22.22
N THR A 29 -19.42 19.09 -21.86
CA THR A 29 -19.13 18.16 -20.76
C THR A 29 -17.90 17.30 -21.03
N ILE A 30 -17.75 16.70 -22.22
CA ILE A 30 -16.56 15.93 -22.56
C ILE A 30 -15.30 16.81 -22.60
N THR A 31 -15.44 18.08 -23.00
CA THR A 31 -14.32 19.03 -23.00
C THR A 31 -13.83 19.30 -21.58
N ILE A 32 -14.75 19.55 -20.64
CA ILE A 32 -14.42 19.76 -19.23
C ILE A 32 -13.81 18.48 -18.62
N ILE A 33 -14.39 17.31 -18.87
CA ILE A 33 -13.85 16.02 -18.42
C ILE A 33 -12.44 15.82 -18.96
N GLY A 34 -12.19 16.14 -20.24
CA GLY A 34 -10.87 16.06 -20.86
C GLY A 34 -9.84 16.94 -20.14
N ILE A 35 -10.19 18.20 -19.85
CA ILE A 35 -9.32 19.12 -19.11
C ILE A 35 -9.01 18.57 -17.71
N VAL A 36 -10.03 18.12 -16.98
CA VAL A 36 -9.86 17.56 -15.63
C VAL A 36 -9.01 16.29 -15.65
N ALA A 37 -9.22 15.40 -16.61
CA ALA A 37 -8.50 14.12 -16.70
C ALA A 37 -6.98 14.33 -16.90
N VAL A 38 -6.58 15.35 -17.67
CA VAL A 38 -5.16 15.70 -17.89
C VAL A 38 -4.44 16.00 -16.57
N PHE A 39 -5.10 16.67 -15.63
CA PHE A 39 -4.51 16.99 -14.32
C PHE A 39 -4.83 15.94 -13.25
N GLY A 40 -5.97 15.25 -13.34
CA GLY A 40 -6.45 14.30 -12.34
C GLY A 40 -5.70 12.97 -12.37
N ILE A 41 -5.41 12.44 -13.56
CA ILE A 41 -4.70 11.16 -13.72
C ILE A 41 -3.28 11.18 -13.10
N PRO A 42 -2.41 12.17 -13.37
CA PRO A 42 -1.09 12.20 -12.74
C PRO A 42 -1.18 12.35 -11.22
N ALA A 43 -2.06 13.21 -10.71
CA ALA A 43 -2.25 13.41 -9.26
C ALA A 43 -2.72 12.13 -8.55
N PHE A 44 -3.60 11.35 -9.17
CA PHE A 44 -4.04 10.06 -8.62
C PHE A 44 -2.92 9.02 -8.62
N SER A 45 -2.08 9.02 -9.65
CA SER A 45 -0.90 8.15 -9.74
C SER A 45 0.10 8.46 -8.62
N ASP A 46 0.39 9.75 -8.40
CA ASP A 46 1.26 10.21 -7.32
C ASP A 46 0.68 9.85 -5.94
N PHE A 47 -0.63 9.98 -5.76
CA PHE A 47 -1.29 9.59 -4.52
C PHE A 47 -1.11 8.09 -4.22
N ILE A 48 -1.30 7.21 -5.21
CA ILE A 48 -1.10 5.77 -5.05
C ILE A 48 0.36 5.46 -4.68
N LEU A 49 1.32 6.05 -5.40
CA LEU A 49 2.75 5.86 -5.14
C LEU A 49 3.13 6.28 -3.72
N ASN A 50 2.65 7.43 -3.26
CA ASN A 50 2.90 7.92 -1.91
C ASN A 50 2.28 7.01 -0.84
N ASN A 51 1.06 6.50 -1.04
CA ASN A 51 0.45 5.56 -0.10
C ASN A 51 1.21 4.24 -0.03
N ARG A 52 1.71 3.74 -1.17
CA ARG A 52 2.56 2.55 -1.22
C ARG A 52 3.84 2.71 -0.42
N ILE A 53 4.58 3.81 -0.64
CA ILE A 53 5.81 4.11 0.11
C ILE A 53 5.52 4.19 1.62
N ARG A 54 4.43 4.86 2.01
CA ARG A 54 4.03 4.97 3.42
C ARG A 54 3.66 3.62 4.03
N GLY A 55 2.95 2.76 3.30
CA GLY A 55 2.60 1.42 3.75
C GLY A 55 3.85 0.58 4.00
N GLN A 56 4.74 0.53 3.02
CA GLN A 56 6.01 -0.20 3.13
C GLN A 56 6.91 0.30 4.27
N ALA A 57 7.06 1.61 4.41
CA ALA A 57 7.83 2.19 5.51
C ALA A 57 7.17 1.90 6.87
N GLY A 58 5.84 1.92 6.91
CA GLY A 58 5.05 1.54 8.09
C GLY A 58 5.30 0.10 8.49
N ASP A 59 5.24 -0.84 7.55
CA ASP A 59 5.50 -2.27 7.79
C ASP A 59 6.91 -2.50 8.35
N PHE A 60 7.91 -1.82 7.78
CA PHE A 60 9.29 -1.87 8.28
C PHE A 60 9.39 -1.36 9.73
N VAL A 61 8.78 -0.21 10.03
CA VAL A 61 8.76 0.36 11.39
C VAL A 61 8.04 -0.56 12.37
N VAL A 62 6.92 -1.18 11.97
CA VAL A 62 6.20 -2.16 12.81
C VAL A 62 7.13 -3.31 13.18
N GLN A 63 7.88 -3.86 12.22
CA GLN A 63 8.83 -4.94 12.52
C GLN A 63 9.98 -4.50 13.44
N LEU A 64 10.50 -3.29 13.29
CA LEU A 64 11.50 -2.74 14.21
C LEU A 64 10.95 -2.57 15.63
N THR A 65 9.72 -2.07 15.78
CA THR A 65 9.09 -1.92 17.09
C THR A 65 8.78 -3.28 17.72
N HIS A 66 8.41 -4.28 16.92
CA HIS A 66 8.25 -5.66 17.35
C HIS A 66 9.58 -6.25 17.84
N ALA A 67 10.65 -6.13 17.05
CA ALA A 67 11.99 -6.59 17.42
C ALA A 67 12.47 -5.96 18.75
N ARG A 68 12.29 -4.64 18.89
CA ARG A 68 12.62 -3.93 20.13
C ARG A 68 11.80 -4.41 21.32
N SER A 69 10.50 -4.63 21.12
CA SER A 69 9.63 -5.13 22.20
C SER A 69 10.05 -6.53 22.63
N GLU A 70 10.45 -7.37 21.68
CA GLU A 70 10.90 -8.73 21.96
C GLU A 70 12.23 -8.73 22.71
N ALA A 71 13.21 -7.93 22.28
CA ALA A 71 14.48 -7.78 22.98
C ALA A 71 14.29 -7.33 24.45
N ILE A 72 13.35 -6.41 24.69
CA ILE A 72 13.02 -5.95 26.04
C ILE A 72 12.33 -7.05 26.86
N ARG A 73 11.40 -7.80 26.26
CA ARG A 73 10.64 -8.86 26.93
C ARG A 73 11.49 -10.03 27.36
N THR A 74 12.44 -10.43 26.51
CA THR A 74 13.28 -11.61 26.70
C THR A 74 14.62 -11.30 27.36
N ALA A 75 14.98 -10.01 27.44
CA ALA A 75 16.31 -9.55 27.88
C ALA A 75 17.46 -10.17 27.06
N THR A 76 17.18 -10.56 25.81
CA THR A 76 18.17 -11.03 24.85
C THR A 76 18.33 -10.01 23.71
N ARG A 77 19.44 -10.12 22.97
CA ARG A 77 19.67 -9.27 21.81
C ARG A 77 18.82 -9.79 20.64
N VAL A 78 18.19 -8.86 19.94
CA VAL A 78 17.45 -9.13 18.70
C VAL A 78 18.10 -8.30 17.60
N THR A 79 18.49 -8.97 16.53
CA THR A 79 19.14 -8.35 15.37
C THR A 79 18.16 -8.24 14.23
N VAL A 80 18.19 -7.09 13.55
CA VAL A 80 17.43 -6.80 12.34
C VAL A 80 18.41 -6.41 11.25
N CYS A 81 18.40 -7.12 10.13
CA CYS A 81 19.38 -6.94 9.07
C CYS A 81 18.73 -7.12 7.68
N PRO A 82 19.30 -6.49 6.62
CA PRO A 82 18.82 -6.72 5.26
C PRO A 82 19.13 -8.16 4.87
N GLY A 83 18.23 -8.84 4.18
CA GLY A 83 18.42 -10.25 3.84
C GLY A 83 17.12 -11.03 3.77
N THR A 84 17.23 -12.35 3.91
CA THR A 84 16.09 -13.27 3.85
C THR A 84 16.16 -14.26 5.00
N ALA A 85 15.26 -15.25 5.04
CA ALA A 85 15.35 -16.36 6.00
C ALA A 85 16.67 -17.14 5.92
N ALA A 86 17.46 -16.97 4.85
CA ALA A 86 18.80 -17.54 4.71
C ALA A 86 19.89 -16.76 5.47
N GLY A 87 19.58 -15.59 6.03
CA GLY A 87 20.52 -14.75 6.78
C GLY A 87 20.64 -13.32 6.27
N CYS A 88 21.49 -12.57 6.95
CA CYS A 88 21.83 -11.19 6.64
C CYS A 88 22.68 -11.10 5.36
N SER A 89 22.40 -10.12 4.50
CA SER A 89 23.12 -9.88 3.25
C SER A 89 23.18 -8.40 2.88
N GLY A 90 24.40 -7.87 2.74
CA GLY A 90 24.65 -6.55 2.15
C GLY A 90 24.02 -5.37 2.90
N SER A 91 23.67 -4.32 2.15
CA SER A 91 23.08 -3.06 2.66
C SER A 91 21.75 -2.72 1.97
N ASN A 92 21.16 -3.71 1.30
CA ASN A 92 20.07 -3.57 0.34
C ASN A 92 18.77 -4.03 1.01
N TRP A 93 18.16 -3.14 1.79
CA TRP A 93 16.97 -3.46 2.55
C TRP A 93 15.72 -3.54 1.67
N GLU A 94 15.78 -3.00 0.44
CA GLU A 94 14.69 -3.18 -0.51
C GLU A 94 14.48 -4.63 -0.97
N ASN A 95 15.46 -5.52 -0.76
CA ASN A 95 15.31 -6.94 -1.09
C ASN A 95 14.62 -7.75 0.02
N GLY A 96 14.30 -7.11 1.15
CA GLY A 96 13.77 -7.76 2.33
C GLY A 96 14.74 -7.67 3.50
N TRP A 97 14.25 -8.13 4.65
CA TRP A 97 14.99 -8.13 5.90
C TRP A 97 14.56 -9.29 6.78
N VAL A 98 15.35 -9.61 7.78
CA VAL A 98 15.06 -10.67 8.74
C VAL A 98 15.29 -10.16 10.16
N VAL A 99 14.44 -10.61 11.07
CA VAL A 99 14.46 -10.30 12.50
C VAL A 99 14.64 -11.62 13.24
N PHE A 100 15.68 -11.72 14.07
CA PHE A 100 15.98 -12.94 14.82
C PHE A 100 16.63 -12.61 16.17
N VAL A 101 16.53 -13.54 17.12
CA VAL A 101 17.23 -13.47 18.39
C VAL A 101 18.68 -13.84 18.14
N ASP A 102 19.59 -12.93 18.47
CA ASP A 102 21.04 -13.01 18.26
C ASP A 102 21.69 -13.25 19.64
N THR A 103 21.94 -14.51 19.97
CA THR A 103 22.34 -14.93 21.31
C THR A 103 23.83 -14.80 21.57
N ASP A 104 24.65 -14.86 20.53
CA ASP A 104 26.12 -14.85 20.60
C ASP A 104 26.74 -13.56 20.04
N THR A 105 25.90 -12.62 19.57
CA THR A 105 26.22 -11.25 19.16
C THR A 105 26.97 -11.11 17.85
N ASP A 106 26.95 -12.11 16.98
CA ASP A 106 27.72 -12.15 15.74
C ASP A 106 26.94 -11.64 14.50
N ALA A 107 25.63 -11.40 14.65
CA ALA A 107 24.70 -10.99 13.59
C ALA A 107 24.59 -11.99 12.41
N VAL A 108 24.83 -13.27 12.68
CA VAL A 108 24.59 -14.41 11.80
C VAL A 108 23.43 -15.22 12.36
N ILE A 109 22.65 -15.87 11.51
CA ILE A 109 21.56 -16.74 11.97
C ILE A 109 22.13 -18.13 12.20
N ASP A 110 22.21 -18.54 13.46
CA ASP A 110 22.80 -19.81 13.87
C ASP A 110 21.80 -20.90 14.24
N SER A 111 22.27 -22.15 14.27
CA SER A 111 21.45 -23.29 14.69
C SER A 111 21.11 -23.18 16.19
N GLY A 112 19.85 -22.86 16.49
CA GLY A 112 19.38 -22.63 17.87
C GLY A 112 18.79 -21.23 18.06
N GLU A 113 19.04 -20.33 17.12
CA GLU A 113 18.46 -19.00 17.12
C GLU A 113 17.04 -18.99 16.54
N THR A 114 16.22 -18.10 17.08
CA THR A 114 14.80 -18.02 16.69
C THR A 114 14.58 -16.84 15.75
N ILE A 115 14.07 -17.14 14.56
CA ILE A 115 13.59 -16.11 13.62
C ILE A 115 12.22 -15.62 14.10
N LEU A 116 12.15 -14.33 14.40
CA LEU A 116 10.95 -13.65 14.89
C LEU A 116 10.10 -13.09 13.74
N GLY A 117 10.72 -12.81 12.60
CA GLY A 117 10.02 -12.28 11.44
C GLY A 117 10.90 -12.15 10.20
N VAL A 118 10.26 -12.19 9.04
CA VAL A 118 10.90 -11.93 7.74
C VAL A 118 10.07 -10.87 7.02
N GLY A 119 10.73 -9.81 6.60
CA GLY A 119 10.17 -8.75 5.77
C GLY A 119 10.27 -9.06 4.30
N SER A 120 9.22 -8.72 3.56
CA SER A 120 9.17 -8.86 2.11
C SER A 120 10.02 -7.80 1.42
N ALA A 121 10.46 -8.09 0.19
CA ALA A 121 11.05 -7.09 -0.68
C ALA A 121 10.09 -5.92 -0.92
N LEU A 122 10.64 -4.71 -1.02
CA LEU A 122 9.91 -3.52 -1.40
C LEU A 122 9.48 -3.64 -2.87
N ASP A 123 8.21 -3.39 -3.11
CA ASP A 123 7.64 -3.33 -4.44
C ASP A 123 7.71 -1.90 -5.04
N GLY A 124 7.61 -1.78 -6.36
CA GLY A 124 7.56 -0.47 -7.02
C GLY A 124 8.89 0.21 -7.29
N SER A 125 9.98 -0.54 -7.27
CA SER A 125 11.35 -0.01 -7.47
C SER A 125 11.80 0.98 -6.38
N ASN A 126 11.15 0.94 -5.21
CA ASN A 126 11.55 1.71 -4.04
C ASN A 126 12.85 1.15 -3.46
N THR A 127 13.74 2.04 -2.99
CA THR A 127 15.06 1.66 -2.47
C THR A 127 15.19 2.04 -1.00
N LEU A 128 15.76 1.15 -0.18
CA LEU A 128 16.09 1.41 1.21
C LEU A 128 17.52 0.94 1.46
N ARG A 129 18.44 1.88 1.67
CA ARG A 129 19.86 1.58 1.86
C ARG A 129 20.31 2.03 3.24
N SER A 130 21.08 1.20 3.93
CA SER A 130 21.89 1.70 5.03
C SER A 130 23.20 2.22 4.46
N THR A 131 23.43 3.52 4.55
CA THR A 131 24.78 4.04 4.44
C THR A 131 25.50 3.67 5.73
N THR A 132 26.52 2.81 5.65
CA THR A 132 27.49 2.72 6.74
C THR A 132 28.02 4.13 6.93
N PHE A 133 27.81 4.72 8.11
CA PHE A 133 28.56 5.92 8.48
C PHE A 133 30.02 5.48 8.60
N SER A 134 30.74 5.52 7.49
CA SER A 134 32.20 5.42 7.50
C SER A 134 32.68 6.54 8.42
N SER A 135 33.51 6.18 9.39
CA SER A 135 34.05 7.04 10.44
C SER A 135 35.06 8.06 9.91
N ASP A 136 34.73 8.78 8.84
CA ASP A 136 35.59 9.78 8.18
C ASP A 136 35.33 11.22 8.68
N ILE A 137 34.73 11.36 9.88
CA ILE A 137 34.88 12.58 10.68
C ILE A 137 36.01 12.34 11.67
N SER A 138 37.21 12.65 11.19
CA SER A 138 38.37 13.04 12.00
C SER A 138 38.63 14.53 11.78
#